data_AF-A0A072P3H8-F1
#
_entry.id   AF-A0A072P3H8-F1
#
_cell.length_a   1.000
_cell.length_b   1.000
_cell.length_c   1.000
_cell.angle_alpha   90.00
_cell.angle_beta   90.00
_cell.angle_gamma   90.00
#
_symmetry.space_group_name_H-M   'P 1'
#
loop_
_entity.id
_entity.type
_entity.pdbx_description
1 polymer ?
#
loop_
_entity_poly.entity_id
_entity_poly.type
_entity_poly.pdbx_seq_one_letter_code
_entity_poly.pdbx_strand_id
1 'polypeptide(L)'
;MSEVKGSNLCEPLDQLKGTHGLLLGQMRKISQLVRELQQSSFDNEWDGKWFELYQHVVMFFAHLKIHLYKEEHFLFPIIEQYYDDDDNVLLVMDHEHKTVEQKIVQFMETFEKRKTPFSPIEALSLLSCIEFAYTTLIDHFHKEEKVLFPFAEKHLVECEKEKLSSKMNIFK
;
A
#
# COMPACT_ATOMS: atom_id res chain seq x y z
N MET A 1 -9.92 -32.49 13.36
CA MET A 1 -9.34 -31.15 13.11
C MET A 1 -9.54 -30.88 11.63
N SER A 2 -10.56 -30.12 11.29
CA SER A 2 -10.92 -29.77 9.92
C SER A 2 -9.93 -28.73 9.40
N GLU A 3 -9.23 -29.10 8.33
CA GLU A 3 -8.43 -28.19 7.52
C GLU A 3 -9.33 -27.03 7.04
N VAL A 4 -8.92 -25.81 7.35
CA VAL A 4 -9.48 -24.61 6.72
C VAL A 4 -9.05 -24.68 5.26
N LYS A 5 -9.98 -25.05 4.37
CA LYS A 5 -9.82 -24.86 2.91
C LYS A 5 -9.36 -23.42 2.70
N GLY A 6 -8.12 -23.24 2.25
CA GLY A 6 -7.66 -21.96 1.74
C GLY A 6 -8.68 -21.48 0.72
N SER A 7 -9.24 -20.29 0.91
CA SER A 7 -10.17 -19.69 -0.04
C SER A 7 -9.47 -19.63 -1.40
N ASN A 8 -9.91 -20.44 -2.36
CA ASN A 8 -9.54 -20.23 -3.76
C ASN A 8 -10.22 -18.93 -4.18
N LEU A 9 -9.50 -17.82 -4.04
CA LEU A 9 -9.89 -16.55 -4.62
C LEU A 9 -9.90 -16.72 -6.14
N CYS A 10 -10.84 -16.05 -6.81
CA CYS A 10 -10.78 -15.93 -8.26
C CYS A 10 -9.51 -15.19 -8.68
N GLU A 11 -9.03 -15.46 -9.90
CA GLU A 11 -7.79 -14.91 -10.46
C GLU A 11 -7.56 -13.40 -10.16
N PRO A 12 -8.53 -12.48 -10.38
CA PRO A 12 -8.29 -11.07 -10.11
C PRO A 12 -8.05 -10.73 -8.63
N LEU A 13 -8.76 -11.40 -7.71
CA LEU A 13 -8.56 -11.19 -6.27
C LEU A 13 -7.24 -11.81 -5.79
N ASP A 14 -6.86 -12.96 -6.35
CA ASP A 14 -5.56 -13.57 -6.07
C ASP A 14 -4.40 -12.70 -6.61
N GLN A 15 -4.60 -12.05 -7.75
CA GLN A 15 -3.63 -11.08 -8.29
C GLN A 15 -3.42 -9.89 -7.33
N LEU A 16 -4.50 -9.28 -6.83
CA LEU A 16 -4.40 -8.17 -5.86
C LEU A 16 -3.66 -8.63 -4.60
N LYS A 17 -4.08 -9.74 -3.99
CA LYS A 17 -3.39 -10.32 -2.84
C LYS A 17 -1.92 -10.65 -3.12
N GLY A 18 -1.61 -11.12 -4.32
CA GLY A 18 -0.24 -11.39 -4.76
C GLY A 18 0.64 -10.12 -4.76
N THR A 19 0.06 -8.96 -5.05
CA THR A 19 0.80 -7.68 -4.99
C THR A 19 1.16 -7.27 -3.56
N HIS A 20 0.41 -7.70 -2.54
CA HIS A 20 0.74 -7.41 -1.14
C HIS A 20 2.09 -8.03 -0.76
N GLY A 21 2.40 -9.24 -1.23
CA GLY A 21 3.68 -9.89 -0.97
C GLY A 21 4.88 -9.07 -1.47
N LEU A 22 4.75 -8.48 -2.67
CA LEU A 22 5.75 -7.57 -3.24
C LEU A 22 5.87 -6.29 -2.41
N LEU A 23 4.75 -5.62 -2.14
CA LEU A 23 4.69 -4.35 -1.41
C LEU A 23 5.26 -4.51 0.01
N LEU A 24 4.87 -5.56 0.73
CA LEU A 24 5.41 -5.89 2.05
C LEU A 24 6.93 -6.17 2.00
N GLY A 25 7.43 -6.75 0.92
CA GLY A 25 8.87 -6.92 0.68
C GLY A 25 9.61 -5.60 0.57
N GLN A 26 9.08 -4.66 -0.20
CA GLN A 26 9.63 -3.32 -0.34
C GLN A 26 9.55 -2.54 0.98
N MET A 27 8.43 -2.65 1.69
CA MET A 27 8.23 -2.04 3.01
C MET A 27 9.28 -2.52 4.01
N ARG A 28 9.61 -3.83 4.05
CA ARG A 28 10.66 -4.35 4.94
C ARG A 28 12.02 -3.70 4.69
N LYS A 29 12.43 -3.56 3.43
CA LYS A 29 13.71 -2.91 3.07
C LYS A 29 13.70 -1.43 3.46
N ILE A 30 12.59 -0.74 3.25
CA ILE A 30 12.45 0.67 3.62
C ILE A 30 12.44 0.84 5.14
N SER A 31 11.73 -0.01 5.89
CA SER A 31 11.74 0.02 7.36
C SER A 31 13.13 -0.24 7.94
N GLN A 32 13.94 -1.08 7.29
CA GLN A 32 15.33 -1.27 7.69
C GLN A 32 16.12 0.05 7.54
N LEU A 33 16.02 0.71 6.39
CA LEU A 33 16.71 1.99 6.14
C LEU A 33 16.23 3.09 7.09
N VAL A 34 14.93 3.15 7.39
CA VAL A 34 14.38 4.08 8.38
C VAL A 34 15.03 3.87 9.74
N ARG A 35 15.16 2.62 10.22
CA ARG A 35 15.81 2.31 11.49
C ARG A 35 17.29 2.65 11.51
N GLU A 36 17.99 2.39 10.41
CA GLU A 36 19.40 2.75 10.26
C GLU A 36 19.60 4.28 10.32
N LEU A 37 18.73 5.04 9.66
CA LEU A 37 18.75 6.52 9.68
C LEU A 37 18.38 7.12 11.05
N GLN A 38 17.49 6.46 11.80
CA GLN A 38 17.16 6.86 13.18
C GLN A 38 18.33 6.63 14.15
N GLN A 39 19.21 5.66 13.87
CA GLN A 39 20.32 5.27 14.74
C GLN A 39 21.67 5.88 14.32
N SER A 40 21.77 6.41 13.10
CA SER A 40 23.01 6.96 12.56
C SER A 40 23.41 8.30 13.19
N SER A 41 24.73 8.50 13.34
CA SER A 41 25.33 9.84 13.46
C SER A 41 25.09 10.65 12.18
N PHE A 42 24.89 11.97 12.32
CA PHE A 42 24.76 12.90 11.18
C PHE A 42 26.14 13.11 10.52
N ASP A 43 26.66 12.07 9.86
CA ASP A 43 27.95 12.06 9.18
C ASP A 43 27.79 11.96 7.65
N ASN A 44 28.90 11.86 6.90
CA ASN A 44 28.88 11.87 5.44
C ASN A 44 28.18 10.64 4.81
N GLU A 45 27.97 9.54 5.53
CA GLU A 45 27.21 8.39 5.01
C GLU A 45 25.69 8.62 5.06
N TRP A 46 25.27 9.63 5.83
CA TRP A 46 23.87 9.95 6.08
C TRP A 46 23.12 10.35 4.81
N ASP A 47 23.70 11.20 3.97
CA ASP A 47 23.08 11.63 2.70
C ASP A 47 22.90 10.46 1.72
N GLY A 48 23.83 9.50 1.72
CA GLY A 48 23.75 8.30 0.87
C GLY A 48 22.58 7.40 1.27
N LYS A 49 22.40 7.15 2.56
CA LYS A 49 21.28 6.35 3.10
C LYS A 49 19.93 7.01 2.85
N TRP A 50 19.86 8.33 2.97
CA TRP A 50 18.68 9.10 2.63
C TRP A 50 18.31 9.02 1.15
N PHE A 51 19.30 9.05 0.25
CA PHE A 51 19.08 8.82 -1.17
C PHE A 51 18.61 7.40 -1.48
N GLU A 52 19.22 6.38 -0.85
CA GLU A 52 18.78 4.99 -0.97
C GLU A 52 17.33 4.81 -0.50
N LEU A 53 16.98 5.40 0.66
CA LEU A 53 15.61 5.41 1.18
C LEU A 53 14.65 6.03 0.16
N TYR A 54 14.98 7.20 -0.39
CA TYR A 54 14.16 7.86 -1.39
C TYR A 54 13.93 6.99 -2.62
N GLN A 55 14.97 6.36 -3.18
CA GLN A 55 14.82 5.48 -4.35
C GLN A 55 13.89 4.30 -4.07
N HIS A 56 14.00 3.69 -2.89
CA HIS A 56 13.09 2.61 -2.51
C HIS A 56 11.66 3.10 -2.33
N VAL A 57 11.45 4.27 -1.69
CA VAL A 57 10.12 4.86 -1.52
C VAL A 57 9.47 5.19 -2.86
N VAL A 58 10.22 5.76 -3.82
CA VAL A 58 9.72 6.04 -5.18
C VAL A 58 9.26 4.76 -5.88
N MET A 59 10.09 3.72 -5.84
CA MET A 59 9.77 2.42 -6.47
C MET A 59 8.56 1.75 -5.80
N PHE A 60 8.50 1.79 -4.47
CA PHE A 60 7.36 1.29 -3.71
C PHE A 60 6.08 2.04 -4.07
N PHE A 61 6.14 3.38 -4.13
CA PHE A 61 4.98 4.21 -4.42
C PHE A 61 4.44 3.96 -5.83
N ALA A 62 5.30 3.75 -6.82
CA ALA A 62 4.89 3.41 -8.17
C ALA A 62 4.07 2.10 -8.21
N HIS A 63 4.51 1.06 -7.48
CA HIS A 63 3.75 -0.19 -7.39
C HIS A 63 2.46 -0.04 -6.59
N LEU A 64 2.51 0.71 -5.48
CA LEU A 64 1.34 0.98 -4.65
C LEU A 64 0.26 1.70 -5.46
N LYS A 65 0.60 2.74 -6.23
CA LYS A 65 -0.36 3.45 -7.08
C LYS A 65 -1.10 2.54 -8.06
N ILE A 66 -0.42 1.54 -8.63
CA ILE A 66 -1.05 0.57 -9.54
C ILE A 66 -2.02 -0.33 -8.78
N HIS A 67 -1.64 -0.77 -7.58
CA HIS A 67 -2.48 -1.59 -6.71
C HIS A 67 -3.76 -0.84 -6.30
N LEU A 68 -3.61 0.35 -5.69
CA LEU A 68 -4.74 1.19 -5.27
C LEU A 68 -5.66 1.55 -6.44
N TYR A 69 -5.07 1.86 -7.61
CA TYR A 69 -5.86 2.13 -8.82
C TYR A 69 -6.75 0.96 -9.21
N LYS A 70 -6.23 -0.27 -9.17
CA LYS A 70 -7.02 -1.47 -9.50
C LYS A 70 -8.18 -1.66 -8.52
N GLU A 71 -7.96 -1.38 -7.24
CA GLU A 71 -9.01 -1.44 -6.23
C GLU A 71 -10.07 -0.38 -6.45
N GLU A 72 -9.68 0.89 -6.45
CA GLU A 72 -10.58 2.04 -6.54
C GLU A 72 -11.38 2.07 -7.85
N HIS A 73 -10.77 1.69 -8.97
CA HIS A 73 -11.40 1.86 -10.28
C HIS A 73 -12.03 0.58 -10.82
N PHE A 74 -11.62 -0.59 -10.31
CA PHE A 74 -12.13 -1.88 -10.81
C PHE A 74 -12.88 -2.68 -9.75
N LEU A 75 -12.30 -2.89 -8.57
CA LEU A 75 -12.89 -3.75 -7.55
C LEU A 75 -14.01 -3.05 -6.77
N PHE A 76 -13.72 -1.91 -6.14
CA PHE A 76 -14.66 -1.19 -5.27
C PHE A 76 -15.98 -0.87 -5.99
N PRO A 77 -16.00 -0.38 -7.25
CA PRO A 77 -17.26 -0.07 -7.93
C PRO A 77 -18.18 -1.26 -8.20
N ILE A 78 -17.64 -2.48 -8.15
CA ILE A 78 -18.45 -3.70 -8.25
C ILE A 78 -18.93 -4.11 -6.86
N ILE A 79 -18.05 -4.07 -5.85
CA ILE A 79 -18.40 -4.41 -4.46
C ILE A 79 -19.48 -3.46 -3.90
N GLU A 80 -19.44 -2.17 -4.23
CA GLU A 80 -20.44 -1.17 -3.81
C GLU A 80 -21.88 -1.59 -4.17
N GLN A 81 -22.07 -2.42 -5.20
CA GLN A 81 -23.41 -2.90 -5.60
C GLN A 81 -23.97 -3.97 -4.66
N TYR A 82 -23.10 -4.58 -3.85
CA TYR A 82 -23.41 -5.67 -2.93
C TYR A 82 -23.32 -5.24 -1.46
N TYR A 83 -22.82 -4.04 -1.19
CA TYR A 83 -22.61 -3.50 0.13
C TYR A 83 -23.73 -2.52 0.49
N ASP A 84 -24.63 -2.92 1.38
CA ASP A 84 -25.44 -1.95 2.12
C ASP A 84 -24.51 -1.34 3.17
N ASP A 85 -23.88 -0.21 2.82
CA ASP A 85 -22.73 0.38 3.50
C ASP A 85 -23.09 1.14 4.80
N ASP A 86 -23.86 0.50 5.69
CA ASP A 86 -24.19 1.07 7.00
C ASP A 86 -22.93 1.42 7.83
N ASP A 87 -21.83 0.69 7.60
CA ASP A 87 -20.55 0.84 8.31
C ASP A 87 -19.49 1.68 7.55
N ASN A 88 -19.79 2.20 6.36
CA ASN A 88 -18.88 3.04 5.55
C ASN A 88 -17.49 2.42 5.30
N VAL A 89 -17.41 1.10 5.10
CA VAL A 89 -16.13 0.37 5.05
C VAL A 89 -15.28 0.80 3.85
N LEU A 90 -15.91 0.92 2.67
CA LEU A 90 -15.21 1.35 1.45
C LEU A 90 -14.75 2.81 1.54
N LEU A 91 -15.53 3.67 2.19
CA LEU A 91 -15.14 5.06 2.44
C LEU A 91 -13.92 5.15 3.38
N VAL A 92 -13.87 4.32 4.42
CA VAL A 92 -12.69 4.26 5.32
C VAL A 92 -11.46 3.78 4.55
N MET A 93 -11.60 2.77 3.69
CA MET A 93 -10.50 2.27 2.86
C MET A 93 -9.99 3.33 1.89
N ASP A 94 -10.88 4.05 1.19
CA ASP A 94 -10.50 5.17 0.32
C ASP A 94 -9.81 6.31 1.10
N HIS A 95 -10.25 6.60 2.32
CA HIS A 95 -9.57 7.55 3.20
C HIS A 95 -8.16 7.07 3.59
N GLU A 96 -7.98 5.78 3.88
CA GLU A 96 -6.67 5.18 4.16
C GLU A 96 -5.74 5.31 2.95
N HIS A 97 -6.21 5.00 1.74
CA HIS A 97 -5.45 5.21 0.50
C HIS A 97 -4.96 6.65 0.39
N LYS A 98 -5.87 7.62 0.46
CA LYS A 98 -5.55 9.05 0.36
C LYS A 98 -4.54 9.50 1.42
N THR A 99 -4.70 9.01 2.66
CA THR A 99 -3.80 9.38 3.76
C THR A 99 -2.40 8.84 3.52
N VAL A 100 -2.28 7.57 3.11
CA VAL A 100 -1.00 6.94 2.78
C VAL A 100 -0.31 7.67 1.64
N GLU A 101 -1.04 7.95 0.55
CA GLU A 101 -0.50 8.69 -0.60
C GLU A 101 0.02 10.06 -0.19
N GLN A 102 -0.76 10.81 0.59
CA GLN A 102 -0.35 12.14 1.08
C GLN A 102 0.95 12.09 1.88
N LYS A 103 1.12 11.08 2.76
CA LYS A 103 2.34 10.94 3.57
C LYS A 103 3.57 10.60 2.74
N ILE A 104 3.41 9.72 1.74
CA ILE A 104 4.50 9.34 0.84
C ILE A 104 4.89 10.52 -0.06
N VAL A 105 3.91 11.22 -0.63
CA VAL A 105 4.15 12.42 -1.45
C VAL A 105 4.81 13.51 -0.62
N GLN A 106 4.35 13.76 0.61
CA GLN A 106 4.98 14.71 1.53
C GLN A 106 6.46 14.38 1.74
N PHE A 107 6.79 13.10 1.96
CA PHE A 107 8.18 12.67 2.09
C PHE A 107 8.99 12.95 0.81
N MET A 108 8.48 12.53 -0.35
CA MET A 108 9.17 12.66 -1.64
C MET A 108 9.43 14.12 -2.00
N GLU A 109 8.40 14.98 -1.91
CA GLU A 109 8.53 16.39 -2.24
C GLU A 109 9.50 17.11 -1.31
N THR A 110 9.45 16.82 -0.01
CA THR A 110 10.35 17.44 0.96
C THR A 110 11.80 17.01 0.69
N PHE A 111 12.00 15.75 0.31
CA PHE A 111 13.30 15.24 -0.10
C PHE A 111 13.85 15.93 -1.33
N GLU A 112 13.05 16.05 -2.39
CA GLU A 112 13.45 16.67 -3.65
C GLU A 112 13.75 18.17 -3.52
N LYS A 113 13.00 18.87 -2.65
CA LYS A 113 13.15 20.32 -2.44
C LYS A 113 14.27 20.70 -1.47
N ARG A 114 14.93 19.72 -0.82
CA ARG A 114 15.96 20.00 0.19
C ARG A 114 17.18 20.69 -0.43
N LYS A 115 17.67 21.76 0.20
CA LYS A 115 18.88 22.50 -0.21
C LYS A 115 20.09 22.22 0.68
N THR A 116 19.84 21.68 1.86
CA THR A 116 20.83 21.33 2.88
C THR A 116 20.48 19.95 3.43
N PRO A 117 21.41 19.29 4.14
CA PRO A 117 21.08 18.18 5.01
C PRO A 117 19.89 18.54 5.92
N PHE A 118 18.99 17.60 6.18
CA PHE A 118 17.86 17.87 7.07
C PHE A 118 18.35 18.17 8.48
N SER A 119 17.65 19.07 9.18
CA SER A 119 17.80 19.14 10.63
C SER A 119 17.33 17.82 11.26
N PRO A 120 17.78 17.49 12.49
CA PRO A 120 17.30 16.30 13.20
C PRO A 120 15.77 16.21 13.31
N ILE A 121 15.09 17.35 13.49
CA ILE A 121 13.63 17.41 13.61
C ILE A 121 12.96 17.11 12.27
N GLU A 122 13.43 17.71 11.17
CA GLU A 122 12.92 17.44 9.82
C GLU A 122 13.14 15.98 9.42
N ALA A 123 14.33 15.44 9.71
CA ALA A 123 14.67 14.04 9.49
C ALA A 123 13.67 13.12 10.21
N LEU A 124 13.46 13.29 11.51
CA LEU A 124 12.52 12.49 12.29
C LEU A 124 11.08 12.64 11.79
N SER A 125 10.66 13.86 11.43
CA SER A 125 9.33 14.10 10.88
C SER A 125 9.13 13.36 9.55
N LEU A 126 10.12 13.33 8.67
CA LEU A 126 10.03 12.63 7.39
C LEU A 126 10.00 11.11 7.56
N LEU A 127 10.85 10.58 8.44
CA LEU A 127 10.84 9.15 8.76
C LEU A 127 9.49 8.73 9.36
N SER A 128 8.90 9.55 10.24
CA SER A 128 7.57 9.29 10.80
C SER A 128 6.45 9.26 9.75
N CYS A 129 6.57 10.02 8.65
CA CYS A 129 5.59 9.96 7.55
C CYS A 129 5.61 8.58 6.87
N ILE A 130 6.80 8.02 6.65
CA ILE A 130 6.98 6.69 6.08
C ILE A 130 6.47 5.61 7.05
N GLU A 131 6.84 5.69 8.32
CA GLU A 131 6.38 4.74 9.34
C GLU A 131 4.85 4.74 9.48
N PHE A 132 4.23 5.93 9.51
CA PHE A 132 2.77 6.05 9.56
C PHE A 132 2.12 5.39 8.34
N ALA A 133 2.57 5.73 7.12
CA ALA A 133 2.04 5.15 5.89
C ALA A 133 2.11 3.61 5.92
N TYR A 134 3.18 3.06 6.50
CA TYR A 134 3.39 1.62 6.54
C TYR A 134 2.52 0.91 7.54
N THR A 135 2.37 1.46 8.74
CA THR A 135 1.46 0.89 9.73
C THR A 135 0.03 0.91 9.20
N THR A 136 -0.40 2.01 8.57
CA THR A 136 -1.71 2.08 7.91
C THR A 136 -1.88 1.01 6.83
N LEU A 137 -0.89 0.83 5.95
CA LEU A 137 -0.97 -0.18 4.88
C LEU A 137 -0.98 -1.62 5.40
N ILE A 138 -0.25 -1.92 6.48
CA ILE A 138 -0.30 -3.25 7.08
C ILE A 138 -1.72 -3.57 7.54
N ASP A 139 -2.35 -2.64 8.27
CA ASP A 139 -3.72 -2.83 8.73
C ASP A 139 -4.70 -2.88 7.55
N HIS A 140 -4.46 -2.06 6.53
CA HIS A 140 -5.25 -2.02 5.30
C HIS A 140 -5.25 -3.36 4.56
N PHE A 141 -4.07 -3.93 4.25
CA PHE A 141 -3.95 -5.23 3.60
C PHE A 141 -4.59 -6.35 4.43
N HIS A 142 -4.54 -6.25 5.76
CA HIS A 142 -5.24 -7.21 6.62
C HIS A 142 -6.77 -7.11 6.47
N LYS A 143 -7.33 -5.91 6.37
CA LYS A 143 -8.77 -5.73 6.13
C LYS A 143 -9.17 -6.30 4.78
N GLU A 144 -8.37 -6.06 3.76
CA GLU A 144 -8.62 -6.61 2.43
C GLU A 144 -8.60 -8.13 2.42
N GLU A 145 -7.54 -8.73 2.93
CA GLU A 145 -7.36 -10.18 2.88
C GLU A 145 -8.34 -10.95 3.78
N LYS A 146 -8.81 -10.33 4.87
CA LYS A 146 -9.67 -10.99 5.87
C LYS A 146 -11.15 -10.65 5.71
N VAL A 147 -11.47 -9.51 5.13
CA VAL A 147 -12.84 -9.00 5.02
C VAL A 147 -13.22 -8.82 3.56
N LEU A 148 -12.53 -7.92 2.84
CA LEU A 148 -12.98 -7.47 1.53
C LEU A 148 -12.88 -8.57 0.46
N PHE A 149 -11.72 -9.24 0.32
CA PHE A 149 -11.53 -10.26 -0.71
C PHE A 149 -12.42 -11.49 -0.46
N PRO A 150 -12.54 -12.04 0.77
CA PRO A 150 -13.52 -13.10 1.04
C PRO A 150 -14.97 -12.67 0.78
N PHE A 151 -15.32 -11.42 1.09
CA PHE A 151 -16.63 -10.87 0.77
C PHE A 151 -16.87 -10.83 -0.74
N ALA A 152 -15.93 -10.28 -1.50
CA ALA A 152 -16.00 -10.20 -2.96
C ALA A 152 -16.10 -11.59 -3.59
N GLU A 153 -15.28 -12.55 -3.16
CA GLU A 153 -15.30 -13.92 -3.70
C GLU A 153 -16.67 -14.59 -3.55
N LYS A 154 -17.36 -14.32 -2.44
CA LYS A 154 -18.67 -14.89 -2.12
C LYS A 154 -19.82 -14.28 -2.93
N HIS A 155 -19.74 -12.98 -3.26
CA HIS A 155 -20.88 -12.25 -3.84
C HIS A 155 -20.76 -12.01 -5.34
N LEU A 156 -19.54 -11.87 -5.86
CA LEU A 156 -19.33 -11.63 -7.28
C LEU A 156 -19.79 -12.84 -8.11
N VAL A 157 -20.59 -12.55 -9.14
CA VAL A 157 -20.98 -13.57 -10.12
C VAL A 157 -19.89 -13.76 -11.18
N GLU A 158 -19.94 -14.87 -11.92
CA GLU A 158 -18.87 -15.24 -12.85
C GLU A 158 -18.57 -14.15 -13.89
N CYS A 159 -19.59 -13.51 -14.46
CA CYS A 159 -19.40 -12.45 -15.45
C CYS A 159 -18.69 -11.21 -14.88
N GLU A 160 -18.81 -10.95 -13.58
CA GLU A 160 -18.10 -9.86 -12.91
C GLU A 160 -16.65 -10.23 -12.62
N LYS A 161 -16.38 -11.49 -12.25
CA LYS A 161 -15.03 -12.03 -12.09
C LYS A 161 -14.27 -11.97 -13.42
N GLU A 162 -14.90 -12.35 -14.53
CA GLU A 162 -14.36 -12.23 -15.88
C GLU A 162 -14.08 -10.77 -16.26
N LYS A 163 -15.01 -9.86 -15.95
CA LYS A 163 -14.86 -8.41 -16.17
C LYS A 163 -13.69 -7.83 -15.37
N LEU A 164 -13.52 -8.25 -14.12
CA LEU A 164 -12.39 -7.85 -13.28
C LEU A 164 -11.07 -8.37 -13.85
N SER A 165 -10.98 -9.66 -14.18
CA SER A 165 -9.76 -10.24 -14.77
C SER A 165 -9.36 -9.48 -16.06
N SER A 166 -10.33 -9.19 -16.93
CA SER A 166 -10.10 -8.44 -18.17
C SER A 166 -9.53 -7.03 -17.90
N LYS A 167 -10.03 -6.31 -16.89
CA LYS A 167 -9.55 -4.97 -16.51
C LYS A 167 -8.17 -5.00 -15.84
N MET A 168 -7.91 -5.97 -14.98
CA MET A 168 -6.64 -6.04 -14.23
C MET A 168 -5.43 -6.41 -15.10
N ASN A 169 -5.69 -7.09 -16.22
CA ASN A 169 -4.68 -7.48 -17.21
C ASN A 169 -4.13 -6.31 -18.07
N ILE A 170 -4.70 -5.11 -17.97
CA ILE A 170 -4.25 -3.92 -18.72
C ILE A 170 -2.88 -3.41 -18.22
N PHE A 171 -2.51 -3.71 -16.98
CA PHE A 171 -1.26 -3.27 -16.33
C PHE A 171 -0.18 -4.37 -16.31
N LYS A 172 -0.11 -5.22 -17.34
CA LYS A 172 0.93 -6.24 -17.49
C LYS A 172 2.21 -5.68 -18.11
#